data_AF-A0A935AN84-F1
#
_entry.id   AF-A0A935AN84-F1
#
_cell.length_a   1.000
_cell.length_b   1.000
_cell.length_c   1.000
_cell.angle_alpha   90.00
_cell.angle_beta   90.00
_cell.angle_gamma   90.00
#
_symmetry.space_group_name_H-M   'P 1'
#
loop_
_entity.id
_entity.type
_entity.pdbx_description
1 polymer ?
#
loop_
_entity_poly.entity_id
_entity_poly.type
_entity_poly.pdbx_seq_one_letter_code
_entity_poly.pdbx_strand_id
1 'polypeptide(L)' 'MTIELQRLYRDGWTDGEILINGILVCRSIELRWANNERNISCVPEGVYPVAIIQHPKHGECLR' A
#
# COMPACT_ATOMS: atom_id res chain seq x y z
N MET A 1 -0.70 -9.79 -10.84
CA MET A 1 -1.29 -8.44 -10.91
C MET A 1 -0.29 -7.46 -10.33
N THR A 2 -0.30 -6.19 -10.73
CA THR A 2 0.59 -5.17 -10.15
C THR A 2 -0.25 -4.09 -9.48
N ILE A 3 0.13 -3.77 -8.24
CA ILE A 3 -0.41 -2.64 -7.48
C ILE A 3 0.66 -1.56 -7.46
N GLU A 4 0.29 -0.34 -7.83
CA GLU A 4 1.14 0.84 -7.68
C GLU A 4 0.69 1.62 -6.45
N LEU A 5 1.62 1.94 -5.56
CA LEU A 5 1.40 2.79 -4.40
C LEU A 5 2.18 4.08 -4.58
N GLN A 6 1.47 5.18 -4.75
CA GLN A 6 2.03 6.53 -4.80
C GLN A 6 1.86 7.20 -3.45
N ARG A 7 2.84 8.02 -3.03
CA ARG A 7 2.83 8.68 -1.71
C ARG A 7 2.94 10.18 -1.84
N LEU A 8 2.24 10.88 -0.95
CA LEU A 8 2.41 12.30 -0.72
C LEU A 8 2.69 12.56 0.75
N TYR A 9 3.95 12.87 1.05
CA TYR A 9 4.42 13.10 2.42
C TYR A 9 4.00 14.48 2.91
N ARG A 10 3.22 14.52 4.00
CA ARG A 10 2.75 15.75 4.67
C ARG A 10 3.45 15.95 6.00
N ASP A 11 3.23 17.10 6.62
CA ASP A 11 3.65 17.31 7.99
C ASP A 11 2.66 16.63 8.96
N GLY A 12 3.05 15.48 9.50
CA GLY A 12 2.25 14.68 10.44
C GLY A 12 1.68 13.37 9.89
N TRP A 13 1.52 13.24 8.57
CA TRP A 13 1.01 12.02 7.94
C TRP A 13 1.50 11.87 6.49
N THR A 14 1.15 10.74 5.87
CA THR A 14 1.43 10.43 4.46
C THR A 14 0.12 10.02 3.80
N ASP A 15 -0.26 10.72 2.73
CA ASP A 15 -1.36 10.30 1.87
C ASP A 15 -0.84 9.22 0.91
N GLY A 16 -1.67 8.23 0.59
CA GLY A 16 -1.36 7.21 -0.40
C GLY A 16 -2.45 7.04 -1.43
N GLU A 17 -2.04 6.82 -2.68
CA GLU A 17 -2.93 6.43 -3.77
C GLU A 17 -2.54 5.03 -4.25
N ILE A 18 -3.50 4.12 -4.26
CA ILE A 18 -3.32 2.73 -4.66
C ILE A 18 -4.00 2.53 -6.00
N LEU A 19 -3.21 2.16 -7.01
CA LEU A 19 -3.66 1.99 -8.39
C LEU A 19 -3.49 0.54 -8.84
N ILE A 20 -4.43 0.07 -9.67
CA ILE A 20 -4.33 -1.19 -10.40
C ILE A 20 -4.48 -0.87 -11.88
N ASN A 21 -3.45 -1.19 -12.68
CA ASN A 21 -3.39 -0.86 -14.11
C ASN A 21 -3.66 0.64 -14.39
N GLY A 22 -3.15 1.53 -13.54
CA GLY A 22 -3.34 2.98 -13.65
C GLY A 22 -4.71 3.50 -13.19
N ILE A 23 -5.61 2.62 -12.73
CA ILE A 23 -6.91 3.00 -12.18
C ILE A 23 -6.77 3.14 -10.67
N LEU A 24 -7.10 4.32 -10.13
CA LEU A 24 -7.18 4.55 -8.69
C LEU A 24 -8.28 3.69 -8.08
N VAL A 25 -7.93 2.78 -7.18
CA VAL A 25 -8.87 1.88 -6.49
C VAL A 25 -9.07 2.24 -5.03
N CYS A 26 -8.07 2.87 -4.39
CA CYS A 26 -8.12 3.19 -2.98
C CYS A 26 -7.21 4.38 -2.65
N ARG A 27 -7.60 5.13 -1.60
CA ARG A 27 -6.74 6.12 -0.96
C ARG A 27 -6.43 5.66 0.46
N SER A 28 -5.19 5.86 0.90
CA SER A 28 -4.74 5.56 2.25
C SER A 28 -4.22 6.80 2.96
N ILE A 29 -4.22 6.75 4.28
CA ILE A 29 -3.58 7.75 5.14
C ILE A 29 -2.80 7.01 6.22
N GLU A 30 -1.53 7.38 6.39
CA GLU A 30 -0.64 6.84 7.41
C GLU A 30 -0.14 7.98 8.31
N LEU A 31 -0.48 7.93 9.60
CA LEU A 31 0.07 8.84 10.59
C LEU A 31 1.56 8.55 10.80
N ARG A 32 2.32 9.58 11.23
CA ARG A 32 3.74 9.46 11.60
C ARG A 32 3.95 8.56 12.83
N TRP A 33 3.87 7.26 12.64
CA TRP A 33 4.42 6.30 13.58
C TRP A 33 5.92 6.14 13.32
N ALA A 34 6.75 6.18 14.36
CA ALA A 34 8.23 6.12 14.26
C ALA A 34 8.83 6.98 13.13
N ASN A 35 8.35 8.22 12.95
CA ASN A 35 8.80 9.15 11.90
C ASN A 35 8.74 8.60 10.46
N ASN A 36 7.76 7.75 10.13
CA ASN A 36 7.61 7.15 8.79
C ASN A 36 8.85 6.36 8.33
N GLU A 37 9.61 5.75 9.25
CA GLU A 37 10.71 4.87 8.91
C GLU A 37 10.30 3.80 7.88
N ARG A 38 11.01 3.80 6.76
CA ARG A 38 10.68 2.99 5.58
C ARG A 38 10.75 1.50 5.90
N ASN A 39 9.69 0.75 5.59
CA ASN A 39 9.52 -0.69 5.89
C ASN A 39 9.37 -1.05 7.38
N ILE A 40 9.38 -0.06 8.28
CA ILE A 40 9.13 -0.28 9.71
C ILE A 40 7.78 0.31 10.07
N SER A 41 7.53 1.57 9.71
CA SER A 41 6.30 2.26 10.05
C SER A 41 5.49 2.75 8.85
N CYS A 42 6.12 2.93 7.69
CA CYS A 42 5.42 3.23 6.44
C CYS A 42 5.73 2.19 5.37
N VAL A 43 4.70 1.81 4.62
CA VAL A 43 4.88 1.01 3.38
C VAL A 43 5.49 1.92 2.32
N PRO A 44 6.62 1.57 1.70
CA PRO A 44 7.24 2.40 0.66
C PRO A 44 6.30 2.70 -0.50
N GLU A 45 6.53 3.81 -1.20
CA GLU A 45 5.99 3.94 -2.55
C GLU A 45 6.67 2.93 -3.51
N GLY A 46 5.94 2.53 -4.54
CA GLY A 46 6.46 1.63 -5.58
C GLY A 46 5.43 0.70 -6.16
N VAL A 47 5.92 -0.23 -6.99
CA VAL A 47 5.11 -1.25 -7.67
C VAL A 47 5.29 -2.59 -6.98
N TYR A 48 4.17 -3.16 -6.56
CA TYR A 48 4.09 -4.42 -5.84
C TYR A 48 3.46 -5.49 -6.74
N PRO A 49 4.21 -6.53 -7.16
CA PRO A 49 3.61 -7.68 -7.79
C PRO A 49 2.82 -8.46 -6.74
N VAL A 50 1.54 -8.65 -6.99
CA VAL A 50 0.65 -9.42 -6.12
C VAL A 50 -0.02 -10.55 -6.89
N ALA A 51 -0.18 -11.67 -6.21
CA ALA A 51 -0.94 -12.82 -6.67
C ALA A 51 -2.21 -12.97 -5.83
N ILE A 52 -3.31 -13.34 -6.48
CA ILE A 52 -4.50 -13.81 -5.77
C ILE A 52 -4.26 -15.29 -5.44
N ILE A 53 -4.38 -15.64 -4.16
CA ILE A 53 -4.22 -17.01 -3.66
C ILE A 53 -5.49 -17.45 -2.93
N GLN A 54 -5.72 -18.77 -2.88
CA GLN A 54 -6.73 -19.37 -2.01
C GLN A 54 -6.06 -19.81 -0.69
N HIS A 55 -6.25 -19.04 0.36
CA HIS A 55 -5.75 -19.33 1.70
C HIS A 55 -6.72 -20.29 2.42
N PRO A 56 -6.24 -21.43 2.99
CA PRO A 56 -7.11 -22.48 3.52
C PRO A 56 -8.04 -22.02 4.65
N LYS A 57 -7.66 -20.97 5.39
CA LYS A 57 -8.46 -20.38 6.47
C LYS A 57 -9.25 -19.13 6.05
N HIS A 58 -8.75 -18.37 5.08
CA HIS A 58 -9.23 -17.00 4.81
C HIS A 58 -9.87 -16.84 3.42
N GLY A 59 -9.91 -17.92 2.63
CA GLY A 59 -10.41 -17.88 1.26
C GLY A 59 -9.48 -17.07 0.35
N GLU A 60 -10.06 -16.28 -0.54
CA GLU A 60 -9.30 -15.48 -1.50
C GLU A 60 -8.51 -14.36 -0.81
N CYS A 61 -7.19 -14.30 -1.06
CA CYS A 61 -6.28 -13.33 -0.44
C CYS A 61 -5.25 -12.81 -1.47
N LEU A 62 -4.72 -11.61 -1.24
CA LEU A 62 -3.57 -11.07 -1.97
C LEU A 62 -2.27 -11.50 -1.28
N ARG A 63 -1.28 -11.95 -2.06
CA ARG A 63 0.07 -12.31 -1.60
C ARG A 63 1.15 -11.66 -2.45
#